data_AF-A0A9N9CCA1-F1
#
_entry.id   AF-A0A9N9CCA1-F1
#
_cell.length_a   1.000
_cell.length_b   1.000
_cell.length_c   1.000
_cell.angle_alpha   90.00
_cell.angle_beta   90.00
_cell.angle_gamma   90.00
#
_symmetry.space_group_name_H-M   'P 1'
#
loop_
_entity.id
_entity.type
_entity.pdbx_description
1 polymer ?
#
loop_
_entity_poly.entity_id
_entity_poly.type
_entity_poly.pdbx_seq_one_letter_code
_entity_poly.pdbx_strand_id
1 'polypeptide(L)'
;MSNTTYPESNEMSEYANFPSTHKALKTIFSQASNQEIATYERQLDNVENLDPVLIISPNQVWINQHGLLAYRAVMDAFATDGLRNRRRDENSRCVFHFATVTELYTTRRNIYSLFPNAFFVPLSIQAQLPNAQQQPVGTAWILTKVGIRKSDFGEDDRFFCIG
;
A
#
# COMPACT_ATOMS: atom_id res chain seq x y z
N MET A 1 32.14 11.17 -32.09
CA MET A 1 30.77 10.80 -31.68
C MET A 1 30.78 9.31 -31.43
N SER A 2 30.79 8.89 -30.17
CA SER A 2 30.72 7.48 -29.79
C SER A 2 29.42 7.29 -29.04
N ASN A 3 28.40 6.77 -29.73
CA ASN A 3 27.17 6.29 -29.10
C ASN A 3 27.50 4.97 -28.44
N THR A 4 27.76 5.00 -27.13
CA THR A 4 27.82 3.79 -26.32
C THR A 4 26.38 3.40 -25.97
N THR A 5 25.77 2.58 -26.83
CA THR A 5 24.54 1.86 -26.46
C THR A 5 24.93 0.75 -25.50
N TYR A 6 24.64 0.92 -24.21
CA TYR A 6 24.73 -0.17 -23.23
C TYR A 6 23.62 -1.19 -23.54
N PRO A 7 23.91 -2.50 -23.48
CA PRO A 7 22.91 -3.51 -23.78
C PRO A 7 21.93 -3.62 -22.60
N GLU A 8 20.67 -3.26 -22.84
CA GLU A 8 19.51 -3.48 -21.96
C GLU A 8 19.33 -4.96 -21.55
N SER A 9 20.09 -5.89 -22.12
CA SER A 9 19.94 -7.33 -21.91
C SER A 9 20.51 -7.86 -20.60
N ASN A 10 21.35 -7.11 -19.88
CA ASN A 10 21.98 -7.60 -18.64
C ASN A 10 21.11 -7.35 -17.38
N GLU A 11 20.25 -6.31 -17.38
CA GLU A 11 19.29 -6.08 -16.29
C GLU A 11 18.14 -7.10 -16.29
N MET A 12 17.79 -7.68 -17.45
CA MET A 12 16.70 -8.63 -17.57
C MET A 12 16.93 -9.95 -16.80
N SER A 13 18.18 -10.37 -16.56
CA SER A 13 18.44 -11.66 -15.91
C SER A 13 18.32 -11.61 -14.40
N GLU A 14 18.72 -10.51 -13.76
CA GLU A 14 18.72 -10.38 -12.29
C GLU A 14 17.30 -10.30 -11.73
N TYR A 15 16.36 -9.69 -12.49
CA TYR A 15 14.97 -9.50 -12.07
C TYR A 15 13.97 -10.43 -12.77
N ALA A 16 14.44 -11.50 -13.42
CA ALA A 16 13.60 -12.41 -14.19
C ALA A 16 12.49 -13.06 -13.34
N ASN A 17 12.81 -13.39 -12.09
CA ASN A 17 11.91 -14.08 -11.15
C ASN A 17 10.85 -13.16 -10.54
N PHE A 18 11.03 -11.83 -10.60
CA PHE A 18 10.03 -10.91 -10.09
C PHE A 18 8.86 -10.77 -11.06
N PRO A 19 7.61 -10.72 -10.55
CA PRO A 19 6.46 -10.44 -11.37
C PRO A 19 6.53 -9.02 -11.97
N SER A 20 5.77 -8.79 -13.03
CA SER A 20 5.57 -7.43 -13.50
C SER A 20 4.75 -6.63 -12.50
N THR A 21 4.96 -5.31 -12.45
CA THR A 21 4.15 -4.40 -11.63
C THR A 21 2.66 -4.54 -11.95
N HIS A 22 2.30 -4.68 -13.22
CA HIS A 22 0.94 -5.02 -13.66
C HIS A 22 0.38 -6.26 -12.96
N LYS A 23 1.15 -7.36 -12.95
CA LYS A 23 0.72 -8.62 -12.36
C LYS A 23 0.56 -8.50 -10.85
N ALA A 24 1.48 -7.81 -10.18
CA ALA A 24 1.38 -7.52 -8.75
C ALA A 24 0.09 -6.76 -8.42
N LEU A 25 -0.21 -5.68 -9.14
CA LEU A 25 -1.43 -4.90 -8.95
C LEU A 25 -2.70 -5.71 -9.23
N LYS A 26 -2.70 -6.59 -10.23
CA LYS A 26 -3.82 -7.51 -10.48
C LYS A 26 -4.00 -8.56 -9.40
N THR A 27 -2.92 -8.99 -8.74
CA THR A 27 -3.03 -9.86 -7.57
C THR A 27 -3.64 -9.11 -6.38
N ILE A 28 -3.16 -7.89 -6.10
CA ILE A 28 -3.63 -7.08 -4.96
C ILE A 28 -5.08 -6.61 -5.17
N PHE A 29 -5.39 -6.11 -6.37
CA PHE A 29 -6.72 -5.60 -6.75
C PHE A 29 -7.39 -6.55 -7.75
N SER A 30 -7.67 -7.77 -7.31
CA SER A 30 -8.25 -8.82 -8.18
C SER A 30 -9.55 -8.43 -8.89
N GLN A 31 -10.30 -7.48 -8.32
CA GLN A 31 -11.58 -6.99 -8.87
C GLN A 31 -11.44 -5.67 -9.66
N ALA A 32 -10.27 -5.04 -9.69
CA ALA A 32 -10.08 -3.78 -10.41
C ALA A 32 -10.05 -3.99 -11.92
N SER A 33 -10.67 -3.07 -12.64
CA SER A 33 -10.64 -2.99 -14.10
C SER A 33 -9.20 -2.75 -14.61
N ASN A 34 -8.94 -3.09 -15.88
CA ASN A 34 -7.62 -2.82 -16.47
C ASN A 34 -7.30 -1.31 -16.50
N GLN A 35 -8.32 -0.45 -16.57
CA GLN A 35 -8.15 0.99 -16.56
C GLN A 35 -7.71 1.52 -15.18
N GLU A 36 -8.27 0.97 -14.10
CA GLU A 36 -7.83 1.27 -12.73
C GLU A 36 -6.39 0.78 -12.52
N ILE A 37 -6.08 -0.46 -12.94
CA ILE A 37 -4.71 -1.00 -12.86
C ILE A 37 -3.71 -0.11 -13.61
N ALA A 38 -4.02 0.30 -14.84
CA ALA A 38 -3.16 1.20 -15.61
C ALA A 38 -2.98 2.57 -14.93
N THR A 39 -3.96 3.02 -14.15
CA THR A 39 -3.87 4.25 -13.37
C THR A 39 -2.89 4.06 -12.21
N TYR A 40 -3.00 2.97 -11.46
CA TYR A 40 -2.08 2.64 -10.37
C TYR A 40 -0.66 2.37 -10.87
N GLU A 41 -0.48 1.71 -12.02
CA GLU A 41 0.83 1.54 -12.65
C GLU A 41 1.50 2.88 -12.93
N ARG A 42 0.75 3.85 -13.47
CA ARG A 42 1.28 5.19 -13.75
C ARG A 42 1.70 5.92 -12.47
N GLN A 43 0.97 5.73 -11.36
CA GLN A 43 1.39 6.29 -10.06
C GLN A 43 2.72 5.68 -9.63
N LEU A 44 2.88 4.37 -9.79
CA LEU A 44 4.12 3.66 -9.46
C LEU A 44 5.28 4.03 -10.39
N ASP A 45 5.06 4.49 -11.62
CA ASP A 45 6.14 4.95 -12.50
C ASP A 45 6.94 6.11 -11.88
N ASN A 46 6.30 6.95 -11.07
CA ASN A 46 6.92 8.09 -10.37
C ASN A 46 7.66 7.70 -9.07
N VAL A 47 7.57 6.44 -8.63
CA VAL A 47 8.23 5.96 -7.41
C VAL A 47 9.69 5.62 -7.70
N GLU A 48 10.60 6.10 -6.86
CA GLU A 48 12.02 5.76 -6.93
C GLU A 48 12.24 4.27 -6.67
N ASN A 49 13.30 3.70 -7.23
CA ASN A 49 13.60 2.28 -6.97
C ASN A 49 13.90 2.08 -5.48
N LEU A 50 13.38 0.98 -4.91
CA LEU A 50 13.49 0.62 -3.50
C LEU A 50 12.66 1.45 -2.50
N ASP A 51 12.00 2.51 -2.93
CA ASP A 51 11.03 3.22 -2.07
C ASP A 51 9.82 2.32 -1.76
N PRO A 52 9.43 2.19 -0.49
CA PRO A 52 8.29 1.37 -0.12
C PRO A 52 6.98 2.05 -0.53
N VAL A 53 6.13 1.27 -1.19
CA VAL A 53 4.75 1.65 -1.49
C VAL A 53 3.81 0.81 -0.64
N LEU A 54 2.99 1.47 0.16
CA LEU A 54 1.87 0.83 0.83
C LEU A 54 0.68 0.83 -0.12
N ILE A 55 0.14 -0.36 -0.36
CA ILE A 55 -1.12 -0.53 -1.08
C ILE A 55 -2.16 -1.08 -0.11
N ILE A 56 -3.31 -0.41 0.00
CA ILE A 56 -4.42 -0.85 0.86
C ILE A 56 -5.56 -1.32 -0.03
N SER A 57 -5.86 -2.62 0.03
CA SER A 57 -7.09 -3.16 -0.56
C SER A 57 -8.23 -3.06 0.47
N PRO A 58 -9.40 -2.49 0.11
CA PRO A 58 -10.47 -2.17 1.06
C PRO A 58 -11.09 -3.42 1.69
N ASN A 59 -11.42 -3.36 2.99
CA ASN A 59 -12.24 -4.38 3.65
C ASN A 59 -13.71 -3.97 3.63
N GLN A 60 -14.52 -4.63 2.81
CA GLN A 60 -15.94 -4.32 2.67
C GLN A 60 -16.74 -4.54 3.97
N VAL A 61 -16.34 -5.50 4.81
CA VAL A 61 -17.01 -5.73 6.11
C VAL A 61 -16.81 -4.53 7.02
N TRP A 62 -15.60 -3.97 7.07
CA TRP A 62 -15.30 -2.77 7.83
C TRP A 62 -16.07 -1.55 7.29
N ILE A 63 -16.09 -1.38 5.95
CA ILE A 63 -16.81 -0.29 5.31
C ILE A 63 -18.32 -0.38 5.61
N ASN A 64 -18.89 -1.59 5.63
CA ASN A 64 -20.30 -1.78 5.97
C ASN A 64 -20.60 -1.44 7.44
N GLN A 65 -19.61 -1.58 8.34
CA GLN A 65 -19.75 -1.27 9.76
C GLN A 65 -19.58 0.23 10.07
N HIS A 66 -18.61 0.90 9.43
CA HIS A 66 -18.21 2.28 9.75
C HIS A 66 -18.62 3.32 8.70
N GLY A 67 -18.98 2.87 7.50
CA GLY A 67 -19.38 3.69 6.37
C GLY A 67 -18.22 4.16 5.48
N LEU A 68 -18.56 4.48 4.23
CA LEU A 68 -17.59 4.91 3.21
C LEU A 68 -16.90 6.24 3.57
N LEU A 69 -17.58 7.15 4.27
CA LEU A 69 -16.99 8.41 4.70
C LEU A 69 -15.88 8.19 5.74
N ALA A 70 -16.09 7.27 6.69
CA ALA A 70 -15.07 6.90 7.67
C ALA A 70 -13.86 6.25 6.98
N TYR A 71 -14.10 5.35 6.01
CA TYR A 71 -13.03 4.75 5.21
C TYR A 71 -12.19 5.81 4.50
N ARG A 72 -12.84 6.74 3.81
CA ARG A 72 -12.15 7.83 3.10
C ARG A 72 -11.36 8.72 4.05
N ALA A 73 -11.86 8.99 5.27
CA ALA A 73 -11.12 9.76 6.26
C ALA A 73 -9.82 9.05 6.69
N VAL A 74 -9.84 7.73 6.89
CA VAL A 74 -8.63 6.95 7.19
C VAL A 74 -7.63 7.01 6.03
N MET A 75 -8.10 6.79 4.80
CA MET A 75 -7.23 6.84 3.61
C MET A 75 -6.66 8.25 3.36
N ASP A 76 -7.47 9.29 3.56
CA ASP A 76 -7.03 10.68 3.44
C ASP A 76 -6.00 11.03 4.52
N ALA A 77 -6.12 10.46 5.72
CA ALA A 77 -5.11 10.59 6.76
C ALA A 77 -3.80 9.90 6.37
N PHE A 78 -3.81 8.66 5.85
CA PHE A 78 -2.60 8.04 5.29
C PHE A 78 -1.98 8.91 4.19
N ALA A 79 -2.80 9.49 3.32
CA ALA A 79 -2.33 10.31 2.22
C ALA A 79 -1.64 11.60 2.65
N THR A 80 -1.95 12.14 3.84
CA THR A 80 -1.58 13.51 4.25
C THR A 80 -0.76 13.58 5.54
N ASP A 81 -0.70 12.52 6.34
CA ASP A 81 0.05 12.48 7.60
C ASP A 81 1.51 12.95 7.41
N GLY A 82 1.94 13.90 8.24
CA GLY A 82 3.29 14.49 8.18
C GLY A 82 3.60 15.39 6.98
N LEU A 83 2.67 15.58 6.03
CA LEU A 83 2.89 16.36 4.81
C LEU A 83 2.30 17.77 4.90
N ARG A 84 2.94 18.74 4.23
CA ARG A 84 2.46 20.12 4.10
C ARG A 84 1.89 20.36 2.71
N ASN A 85 0.57 20.52 2.60
CA ASN A 85 -0.14 20.82 1.34
C ASN A 85 0.17 19.85 0.18
N ARG A 86 0.47 18.59 0.50
CA ARG A 86 0.79 17.53 -0.45
C ARG A 86 0.11 16.23 -0.04
N ARG A 87 -0.01 15.32 -1.00
CA ARG A 87 -0.50 13.96 -0.79
C ARG A 87 0.47 12.96 -1.40
N ARG A 88 0.60 11.79 -0.77
CA ARG A 88 1.46 10.69 -1.23
C ARG A 88 0.76 9.66 -2.14
N ASP A 89 -0.52 9.87 -2.44
CA ASP A 89 -1.38 8.87 -3.08
C ASP A 89 -1.92 9.26 -4.46
N GLU A 90 -1.56 10.45 -4.95
CA GLU A 90 -2.13 11.04 -6.17
C GLU A 90 -3.69 10.98 -6.19
N ASN A 91 -4.33 11.11 -5.02
CA ASN A 91 -5.77 10.98 -4.78
C ASN A 91 -6.38 9.59 -5.03
N SER A 92 -5.58 8.53 -5.18
CA SER A 92 -6.07 7.15 -5.34
C SER A 92 -6.79 6.62 -4.10
N ARG A 93 -6.39 7.07 -2.91
CA ARG A 93 -6.82 6.52 -1.60
C ARG A 93 -6.55 5.03 -1.44
N CYS A 94 -5.59 4.47 -2.15
CA CYS A 94 -5.22 3.06 -2.03
C CYS A 94 -3.75 2.76 -2.32
N VAL A 95 -3.02 3.62 -3.03
CA VAL A 95 -1.58 3.48 -3.30
C VAL A 95 -0.87 4.66 -2.64
N PHE A 96 0.04 4.42 -1.71
CA PHE A 96 0.67 5.46 -0.88
C PHE A 96 2.18 5.34 -0.93
N HIS A 97 2.86 6.40 -1.36
CA HIS A 97 4.31 6.41 -1.51
C HIS A 97 5.00 6.91 -0.23
N PHE A 98 6.13 6.29 0.13
CA PHE A 98 6.93 6.69 1.27
C PHE A 98 8.41 6.71 0.86
N ALA A 99 9.16 7.69 1.35
CA ALA A 99 10.59 7.79 1.06
C ALA A 99 11.40 6.74 1.83
N THR A 100 10.86 6.24 2.95
CA THR A 100 11.52 5.22 3.77
C THR A 100 10.51 4.33 4.48
N VAL A 101 10.96 3.14 4.86
CA VAL A 101 10.21 2.22 5.74
C VAL A 101 9.94 2.87 7.11
N THR A 102 10.85 3.71 7.60
CA THR A 102 10.66 4.44 8.87
C THR A 102 9.51 5.43 8.78
N GLU A 103 9.37 6.13 7.66
CA GLU A 103 8.25 7.04 7.42
C GLU A 103 6.93 6.24 7.38
N LEU A 104 6.89 5.15 6.61
CA LEU A 104 5.73 4.25 6.51
C LEU A 104 5.20 3.80 7.88
N TYR A 105 6.06 3.24 8.73
CA TYR A 105 5.65 2.74 10.05
C TYR A 105 5.46 3.86 11.08
N THR A 106 6.00 5.06 10.85
CA THR A 106 5.64 6.25 11.64
C THR A 106 4.23 6.70 11.31
N THR A 107 3.87 6.78 10.03
CA THR A 107 2.51 7.06 9.60
C THR A 107 1.54 6.01 10.12
N ARG A 108 1.85 4.70 10.02
CA ARG A 108 1.03 3.64 10.63
C ARG A 108 0.69 3.94 12.10
N ARG A 109 1.69 4.31 12.92
CA ARG A 109 1.48 4.63 14.34
C ARG A 109 0.61 5.87 14.54
N ASN A 110 0.82 6.91 13.74
CA ASN A 110 0.00 8.13 13.79
C ASN A 110 -1.45 7.84 13.42
N ILE A 111 -1.68 7.04 12.37
CA ILE A 111 -3.02 6.63 11.95
C ILE A 111 -3.69 5.78 13.03
N TYR A 112 -2.99 4.86 13.68
CA TYR A 112 -3.54 4.13 14.82
C TYR A 112 -3.99 5.07 15.95
N SER A 113 -3.19 6.09 16.26
CA SER A 113 -3.55 7.09 17.28
C SER A 113 -4.79 7.91 16.91
N LEU A 114 -5.03 8.15 15.62
CA LEU A 114 -6.17 8.96 15.13
C LEU A 114 -7.43 8.12 14.87
N PHE A 115 -7.25 6.89 14.38
CA PHE A 115 -8.30 5.99 13.94
C PHE A 115 -8.08 4.59 14.52
N PRO A 116 -8.21 4.40 15.84
CA PRO A 116 -7.96 3.10 16.47
C PRO A 116 -8.92 2.01 15.94
N ASN A 117 -10.12 2.38 15.49
CA ASN A 117 -11.09 1.47 14.87
C ASN A 117 -10.68 1.00 13.47
N ALA A 118 -9.66 1.58 12.82
CA ALA A 118 -9.14 1.08 11.55
C ALA A 118 -8.25 -0.17 11.73
N PHE A 119 -7.86 -0.50 12.96
CA PHE A 119 -6.99 -1.60 13.32
C PHE A 119 -7.79 -2.69 14.04
N PHE A 120 -7.43 -3.95 13.82
CA PHE A 120 -8.07 -5.07 14.49
C PHE A 120 -7.30 -5.52 15.72
N VAL A 121 -8.04 -6.03 16.70
CA VAL A 121 -7.48 -6.68 17.88
C VAL A 121 -7.32 -8.18 17.56
N PRO A 122 -6.13 -8.79 17.73
CA PRO A 122 -5.96 -10.22 17.50
C PRO A 122 -6.79 -11.07 18.47
N LEU A 123 -7.22 -12.25 18.01
CA LEU A 123 -8.12 -13.16 18.75
C LEU A 123 -7.64 -13.49 20.17
N SER A 124 -6.32 -13.56 20.38
CA SER A 124 -5.71 -13.81 21.69
C SER A 124 -6.06 -12.76 22.75
N ILE A 125 -6.38 -11.53 22.33
CA ILE A 125 -6.70 -10.40 23.22
C ILE A 125 -8.20 -10.07 23.19
N GLN A 126 -8.93 -10.45 22.13
CA GLN A 126 -10.37 -10.17 22.00
C GLN A 126 -11.21 -10.69 23.18
N ALA A 127 -10.82 -11.82 23.79
CA ALA A 127 -11.52 -12.38 24.95
C ALA A 127 -11.55 -11.43 26.17
N GLN A 128 -10.66 -10.43 26.23
CA GLN A 128 -10.54 -9.47 27.32
C GLN A 128 -11.20 -8.12 27.00
N LEU A 129 -11.64 -7.91 25.76
CA LEU A 129 -12.15 -6.63 25.26
C LEU A 129 -13.54 -6.82 24.63
N PRO A 130 -14.64 -6.71 25.41
CA PRO A 130 -15.98 -6.72 24.84
C PRO A 130 -16.11 -5.56 23.83
N ASN A 131 -16.58 -5.87 22.62
CA ASN A 131 -16.68 -4.97 21.45
C ASN A 131 -15.35 -4.58 20.78
N ALA A 132 -14.30 -5.40 20.93
CA ALA A 132 -13.07 -5.21 20.17
C ALA A 132 -13.31 -5.15 18.64
N GLN A 133 -12.60 -4.27 17.95
CA GLN A 133 -12.62 -4.22 16.49
C GLN A 133 -12.03 -5.52 15.92
N GLN A 134 -12.86 -6.28 15.20
CA GLN A 134 -12.47 -7.61 14.69
C GLN A 134 -11.90 -7.56 13.27
N GLN A 135 -12.24 -6.53 12.51
CA GLN A 135 -11.88 -6.38 11.10
C GLN A 135 -11.01 -5.13 10.92
N PRO A 136 -9.90 -5.18 10.21
CA PRO A 136 -9.16 -3.97 9.86
C PRO A 136 -9.86 -3.20 8.74
N VAL A 137 -9.47 -1.93 8.54
CA VAL A 137 -9.97 -1.08 7.45
C VAL A 137 -9.69 -1.65 6.05
N GLY A 138 -8.65 -2.47 5.93
CA GLY A 138 -8.22 -3.11 4.69
C GLY A 138 -7.10 -4.10 4.92
N THR A 139 -6.62 -4.69 3.83
CA THR A 139 -5.38 -5.49 3.81
C THR A 139 -4.24 -4.60 3.32
N ALA A 140 -3.11 -4.65 4.02
CA ALA A 140 -1.92 -3.90 3.66
C ALA A 140 -0.99 -4.78 2.83
N TRP A 141 -0.52 -4.21 1.72
CA TRP A 141 0.48 -4.80 0.85
C TRP A 141 1.65 -3.84 0.75
N ILE A 142 2.86 -4.36 0.91
CA ILE A 142 4.08 -3.59 0.67
C ILE A 142 4.60 -3.97 -0.70
N LEU A 143 4.72 -2.99 -1.59
CA LEU A 143 5.29 -3.14 -2.91
C LEU A 143 6.59 -2.34 -2.98
N THR A 144 7.63 -2.97 -3.53
CA THR A 144 8.92 -2.33 -3.78
C THR A 144 9.27 -2.48 -5.26
N LYS A 145 9.64 -1.39 -5.92
CA LYS A 145 10.16 -1.45 -7.29
C LYS A 145 11.59 -1.97 -7.25
N VAL A 146 11.82 -3.07 -7.96
CA VAL A 146 13.14 -3.73 -8.04
C VAL A 146 13.79 -3.57 -9.42
N GLY A 147 13.04 -3.15 -10.44
CA GLY A 147 13.57 -2.85 -11.76
C GLY A 147 12.50 -2.23 -12.66
N ILE A 148 12.82 -2.05 -13.95
CA ILE A 148 11.89 -1.48 -14.93
C ILE A 148 10.65 -2.37 -15.03
N ARG A 149 9.51 -1.87 -14.54
CA ARG A 149 8.20 -2.58 -14.50
C ARG A 149 8.24 -3.90 -13.74
N LYS A 150 9.19 -4.07 -12.83
CA LYS A 150 9.34 -5.25 -11.97
C LYS A 150 9.18 -4.83 -10.52
N SER A 151 8.41 -5.62 -9.79
CA SER A 151 8.11 -5.34 -8.39
C SER A 151 8.23 -6.60 -7.56
N ASP A 152 8.79 -6.44 -6.36
CA ASP A 152 8.55 -7.35 -5.26
C ASP A 152 7.36 -6.86 -4.47
N PHE A 153 6.54 -7.78 -3.94
CA PHE A 153 5.41 -7.40 -3.12
C PHE A 153 4.98 -8.53 -2.19
N GLY A 154 4.45 -8.14 -1.03
CA GLY A 154 3.92 -9.07 -0.05
C GLY A 154 2.85 -8.41 0.82
N GLU A 155 1.98 -9.23 1.39
CA GLU A 155 1.05 -8.79 2.42
C GLU A 155 1.81 -8.56 3.73
N ASP A 156 1.50 -7.47 4.43
CA ASP A 156 1.90 -7.25 5.82
C ASP A 156 0.67 -7.47 6.71
N ASP A 157 0.52 -8.71 7.17
CA ASP A 157 -0.60 -9.18 8.00
C ASP A 157 -0.60 -8.55 9.42
N ARG A 158 0.51 -7.95 9.82
CA ARG A 158 0.66 -7.21 11.09
C ARG A 158 0.38 -5.73 10.95
N PHE A 159 0.30 -5.19 9.73
CA PHE A 159 0.18 -3.75 9.51
C PHE A 159 -1.05 -3.15 10.22
N PHE A 160 -2.21 -3.79 10.15
CA PHE A 160 -3.41 -3.34 10.85
C PHE A 160 -3.71 -4.08 12.17
N CYS A 161 -2.75 -4.86 12.67
CA CYS A 161 -2.88 -5.60 13.92
C CYS A 161 -2.42 -4.75 15.12
N ILE A 162 -3.22 -4.72 16.18
CA ILE A 162 -2.82 -4.13 17.47
C ILE A 162 -1.99 -5.16 18.23
N GLY A 163 -0.69 -4.91 18.37
CA GLY A 163 0.26 -5.81 19.04
C GLY A 163 1.64 -5.73 18.41
#